data_AF-A0A3D8T077-F1
#
_entry.id   AF-A0A3D8T077-F1
#
_cell.length_a   1.000
_cell.length_b   1.000
_cell.length_c   1.000
_cell.angle_alpha   90.00
_cell.angle_beta   90.00
_cell.angle_gamma   90.00
#
_symmetry.space_group_name_H-M   'P 1'
#
loop_
_entity.id
_entity.type
_entity.pdbx_description
1 polymer ?
#
loop_
_entity_poly.entity_id
_entity_poly.type
_entity_poly.pdbx_seq_one_letter_code
_entity_poly.pdbx_strand_id
1 'polypeptide(L)'
;MELHNSAEIVGGVTRAAEYSYRPPSPPHIHVPPHREDEDIILPAYALVDGESITNDDLKILTQGNHIAKPHANWRYEERREAQAILPFLYLGPSVAARNISALQKEGITMLLVIRDTVMAQAKFLSGDKVAAQLGIESTTVDVSGQQELIAAFPRAIKVINDHLISVYRKSDMRKWGKVMVFCESGNERSASVVAAYIMQMHNVELVEAIQYIQSQRFCIALNDEHKNLLYSWQQLLEARRHVSQAQTSVQQSATTHTLTPKCKRGRRDLDDEDMDMDPDRADDEARFEGRAAFKPFLS
;
A
#
# COMPACT_ATOMS: atom_id res chain seq x y z
N MET A 1 -12.27 2.03 53.33
CA MET A 1 -10.94 1.45 53.59
C MET A 1 -10.18 1.48 52.29
N GLU A 2 -9.50 2.60 52.05
CA GLU A 2 -8.62 2.79 50.89
C GLU A 2 -7.29 2.13 51.21
N LEU A 3 -6.91 1.12 50.43
CA LEU A 3 -5.57 0.52 50.53
C LEU A 3 -4.67 1.25 49.53
N HIS A 4 -3.84 2.15 50.07
CA HIS A 4 -2.69 2.72 49.37
C HIS A 4 -1.72 1.60 49.00
N ASN A 5 -1.53 1.36 47.70
CA ASN A 5 -0.48 0.49 47.20
C ASN A 5 0.80 1.33 47.05
N SER A 6 1.67 1.25 48.05
CA SER A 6 2.96 1.94 48.06
C SER A 6 3.89 1.31 47.03
N ALA A 7 4.16 2.00 45.93
CA ALA A 7 5.20 1.61 44.99
C ALA A 7 6.57 1.83 45.65
N GLU A 8 7.24 0.75 46.03
CA GLU A 8 8.64 0.77 46.48
C GLU A 8 9.54 1.29 45.36
N ILE A 9 10.13 2.46 45.59
CA ILE A 9 11.17 3.03 44.73
C ILE A 9 12.51 2.44 45.19
N VAL A 10 12.88 1.29 44.64
CA VAL A 10 14.24 0.76 44.79
C VAL A 10 15.08 1.24 43.61
N GLY A 11 15.97 2.19 43.88
CA GLY A 11 17.11 2.52 43.02
C GLY A 11 16.77 3.14 41.66
N GLY A 12 16.21 4.36 41.64
CA GLY A 12 16.24 5.27 40.47
C GLY A 12 15.62 4.81 39.15
N VAL A 13 15.12 3.58 39.06
CA VAL A 13 14.53 2.98 37.87
C VAL A 13 13.04 2.81 38.14
N THR A 14 12.24 3.71 37.58
CA THR A 14 10.79 3.54 37.54
C THR A 14 10.48 2.37 36.60
N ARG A 15 9.75 1.35 37.07
CA ARG A 15 9.28 0.26 36.20
C ARG A 15 8.45 0.84 35.06
N ALA A 16 8.90 0.68 33.83
CA ALA A 16 8.15 1.01 32.63
C ALA A 16 7.06 -0.06 32.42
N ALA A 17 5.94 0.12 33.11
CA ALA A 17 4.77 -0.76 33.09
C ALA A 17 4.95 -2.18 33.68
N GLU A 18 3.82 -2.81 33.97
CA GLU A 18 3.71 -4.16 34.50
C GLU A 18 3.96 -5.20 33.39
N TYR A 19 4.67 -6.28 33.70
CA TYR A 19 5.01 -7.31 32.72
C TYR A 19 3.73 -7.99 32.20
N SER A 20 3.47 -7.87 30.90
CA SER A 20 2.30 -8.48 30.26
C SER A 20 2.72 -9.67 29.39
N TYR A 21 2.06 -10.82 29.56
CA TYR A 21 2.25 -12.01 28.71
C TYR A 21 1.63 -11.88 27.31
N ARG A 22 1.00 -10.75 26.99
CA ARG A 22 0.50 -10.49 25.65
C ARG A 22 1.65 -10.04 24.75
N PRO A 23 1.65 -10.43 23.46
CA PRO A 23 2.52 -9.82 22.47
C PRO A 23 2.42 -8.29 22.52
N PRO A 24 3.51 -7.56 22.26
CA PRO A 24 3.46 -6.11 22.20
C PRO A 24 2.46 -5.69 21.12
N SER A 25 1.67 -4.66 21.42
CA SER A 25 0.78 -4.06 20.42
C SER A 25 1.60 -3.57 19.22
N PRO A 26 1.08 -3.68 17.99
CA PRO A 26 1.72 -3.07 16.83
C PRO A 26 2.03 -1.59 17.07
N PRO A 27 3.13 -1.06 16.52
CA PRO A 27 3.51 0.33 16.72
C PRO A 27 2.43 1.28 16.19
N HIS A 28 2.19 2.36 16.92
CA HIS A 28 1.29 3.43 16.49
C HIS A 28 1.94 4.23 15.36
N ILE A 29 1.24 4.39 14.24
CA ILE A 29 1.67 5.23 13.13
C ILE A 29 0.98 6.58 13.27
N HIS A 30 1.76 7.58 13.68
CA HIS A 30 1.30 8.96 13.79
C HIS A 30 1.30 9.61 12.40
N VAL A 31 0.11 10.04 11.94
CA VAL A 31 -0.04 10.84 10.71
C VAL A 31 -0.25 12.28 11.16
N PRO A 32 0.76 13.17 11.00
CA PRO A 32 0.59 14.56 11.36
C PRO A 32 -0.46 15.24 10.46
N PRO A 33 -1.19 16.24 10.97
CA PRO A 33 -2.05 17.05 10.12
C PRO A 33 -1.18 17.77 9.07
N HIS A 34 -1.70 17.86 7.85
CA HIS A 34 -1.03 18.63 6.81
C HIS A 34 -1.12 20.14 7.09
N ARG A 35 -0.11 20.90 6.68
CA ARG A 35 -0.09 22.36 6.87
C ARG A 35 -1.06 23.00 5.88
N GLU A 36 -1.91 23.92 6.35
CA GLU A 36 -2.93 24.54 5.50
C GLU A 36 -2.35 25.42 4.38
N ASP A 37 -1.13 25.93 4.58
CA ASP A 37 -0.41 26.79 3.64
C ASP A 37 0.37 26.03 2.56
N GLU A 38 0.44 24.70 2.66
CA GLU A 38 1.24 23.86 1.76
C GLU A 38 0.33 23.04 0.83
N ASP A 39 0.73 22.97 -0.43
CA ASP A 39 0.07 22.16 -1.45
C ASP A 39 0.61 20.72 -1.37
N ILE A 40 -0.29 19.73 -1.34
CA ILE A 40 0.10 18.32 -1.45
C ILE A 40 0.16 17.94 -2.92
N ILE A 41 1.35 17.58 -3.41
CA ILE A 41 1.59 17.27 -4.81
C ILE A 41 1.72 15.76 -4.97
N LEU A 42 0.83 15.14 -5.74
CA LEU A 42 1.02 13.80 -6.27
C LEU A 42 1.73 13.91 -7.63
N PRO A 43 2.91 13.29 -7.79
CA PRO A 43 3.62 13.35 -9.05
C PRO A 43 2.87 12.57 -10.14
N ALA A 44 2.95 13.09 -11.35
CA ALA A 44 2.68 12.35 -12.57
C ALA A 44 3.74 11.27 -12.66
N TYR A 45 3.32 10.01 -12.76
CA TYR A 45 4.19 8.97 -13.30
C TYR A 45 5.54 8.83 -12.55
N ALA A 46 5.57 7.95 -11.55
CA ALA A 46 6.82 7.45 -11.01
C ALA A 46 6.85 5.95 -11.30
N LEU A 47 7.79 5.50 -12.15
CA LEU A 47 7.91 4.13 -12.66
C LEU A 47 7.48 3.08 -11.60
N VAL A 48 6.27 2.55 -11.76
CA VAL A 48 5.66 1.61 -10.80
C VAL A 48 5.85 0.19 -11.33
N ASP A 49 6.82 -0.52 -10.76
CA ASP A 49 6.95 -1.98 -10.78
C ASP A 49 6.97 -2.71 -12.13
N GLY A 50 7.46 -3.96 -12.11
CA GLY A 50 7.42 -4.88 -13.25
C GLY A 50 6.04 -5.48 -13.55
N GLU A 51 4.95 -4.88 -13.05
CA GLU A 51 3.61 -5.19 -13.56
C GLU A 51 3.51 -4.63 -14.99
N SER A 52 2.90 -5.39 -15.91
CA SER A 52 2.93 -5.12 -17.36
C SER A 52 2.18 -3.85 -17.82
N ILE A 53 2.08 -2.83 -16.97
CA ILE A 53 1.48 -1.54 -17.30
C ILE A 53 2.47 -0.78 -18.19
N THR A 54 2.05 -0.50 -19.41
CA THR A 54 2.88 0.24 -20.37
C THR A 54 3.01 1.71 -19.95
N ASN A 55 4.06 2.40 -20.38
CA ASN A 55 4.23 3.83 -20.08
C ASN A 55 3.06 4.68 -20.59
N ASP A 56 2.43 4.28 -21.70
CA ASP A 56 1.26 4.97 -22.23
C ASP A 56 0.01 4.72 -21.37
N ASP A 57 -0.15 3.51 -20.82
CA ASP A 57 -1.20 3.23 -19.84
C ASP A 57 -0.97 4.00 -18.54
N LEU A 58 0.26 4.17 -18.07
CA LEU A 58 0.54 4.98 -16.88
C LEU A 58 0.20 6.47 -17.09
N LYS A 59 0.40 7.02 -18.30
CA LYS A 59 -0.05 8.39 -18.62
C LYS A 59 -1.57 8.50 -18.56
N ILE A 60 -2.28 7.46 -19.02
CA ILE A 60 -3.74 7.37 -18.95
C ILE A 60 -4.19 7.34 -17.48
N LEU A 61 -3.54 6.53 -16.65
CA LEU A 61 -3.96 6.33 -15.27
C LEU A 61 -3.60 7.47 -14.32
N THR A 62 -2.55 8.24 -14.60
CA THR A 62 -2.10 9.33 -13.72
C THR A 62 -2.53 10.72 -14.18
N GLN A 63 -2.89 10.93 -15.46
CA GLN A 63 -3.37 12.22 -15.98
C GLN A 63 -2.51 13.46 -15.62
N GLY A 64 -1.23 13.28 -15.30
CA GLY A 64 -0.33 14.36 -14.88
C GLY A 64 -0.17 14.49 -13.36
N ASN A 65 0.33 15.65 -12.92
CA ASN A 65 0.49 15.94 -11.50
C ASN A 65 -0.87 16.34 -10.92
N HIS A 66 -1.15 15.91 -9.69
CA HIS A 66 -2.33 16.36 -8.97
C HIS A 66 -1.92 17.20 -7.77
N ILE A 67 -2.55 18.36 -7.64
CA ILE A 67 -2.31 19.29 -6.55
C ILE A 67 -3.58 19.32 -5.71
N ALA A 68 -3.46 18.87 -4.46
CA ALA A 68 -4.51 18.97 -3.48
C ALA A 68 -4.29 20.22 -2.63
N LYS A 69 -5.36 21.02 -2.54
CA LYS A 69 -5.45 22.14 -1.60
C LYS A 69 -6.29 21.70 -0.40
N PRO A 70 -5.80 21.86 0.84
CA PRO A 70 -6.58 21.56 2.03
C PRO A 70 -7.92 22.31 2.02
N HIS A 71 -9.02 21.58 2.16
CA HIS A 71 -10.36 22.17 2.15
C HIS A 71 -10.68 22.82 3.50
N ALA A 72 -10.36 24.11 3.64
CA ALA A 72 -10.53 24.88 4.89
C ALA A 72 -12.00 24.94 5.40
N ASN A 73 -13.00 24.74 4.53
CA ASN A 73 -14.42 24.93 4.85
C ASN A 73 -15.22 23.62 4.79
N TRP A 74 -14.63 22.49 5.20
CA TRP A 74 -15.34 21.20 5.19
C TRP A 74 -16.53 21.22 6.15
N ARG A 75 -17.70 20.79 5.67
CA ARG A 75 -18.94 20.74 6.46
C ARG A 75 -19.28 19.32 6.87
N TYR A 76 -19.83 19.15 8.07
CA TYR A 76 -20.17 17.83 8.60
C TYR A 76 -21.12 17.04 7.69
N GLU A 77 -22.01 17.73 6.98
CA GLU A 77 -22.97 17.15 6.04
C GLU A 77 -22.27 16.47 4.84
N GLU A 78 -21.11 16.98 4.42
CA GLU A 78 -20.34 16.49 3.27
C GLU A 78 -19.87 15.05 3.50
N ARG A 79 -19.81 14.56 4.75
CA ARG A 79 -19.51 13.14 5.04
C ARG A 79 -20.46 12.15 4.35
N ARG A 80 -21.68 12.60 3.99
CA ARG A 80 -22.73 11.80 3.33
C ARG A 80 -22.60 11.80 1.81
N GLU A 81 -21.74 12.65 1.26
CA GLU A 81 -21.50 12.81 -0.16
C GLU A 81 -20.25 12.04 -0.58
N ALA A 82 -20.10 11.82 -1.89
CA ALA A 82 -18.87 11.31 -2.46
C ALA A 82 -17.97 12.49 -2.86
N GLN A 83 -16.70 12.44 -2.50
CA GLN A 83 -15.71 13.45 -2.87
C GLN A 83 -14.79 12.91 -3.95
N ALA A 84 -14.42 13.77 -4.90
CA ALA A 84 -13.36 13.49 -5.85
C ALA A 84 -12.02 13.52 -5.12
N ILE A 85 -11.32 12.40 -5.10
CA ILE A 85 -9.94 12.31 -4.60
C ILE A 85 -8.97 12.61 -5.74
N LEU A 86 -9.25 12.04 -6.91
CA LEU A 86 -8.62 12.37 -8.18
C LEU A 86 -9.71 12.74 -9.20
N PRO A 87 -9.38 13.39 -10.33
CA PRO A 87 -10.37 13.76 -11.35
C PRO A 87 -11.27 12.60 -11.82
N PHE A 88 -10.77 11.37 -11.73
CA PHE A 88 -11.44 10.14 -12.11
C PHE A 88 -11.73 9.18 -10.95
N LEU A 89 -11.32 9.47 -9.71
CA LEU A 89 -11.46 8.56 -8.57
C LEU A 89 -12.22 9.24 -7.42
N TYR A 90 -13.39 8.71 -7.11
CA TYR A 90 -14.29 9.23 -6.08
C TYR A 90 -14.30 8.29 -4.88
N LEU A 91 -14.41 8.85 -3.69
CA LEU A 91 -14.54 8.12 -2.42
C LEU A 91 -15.79 8.59 -1.69
N GLY A 92 -16.62 7.66 -1.22
CA GLY A 92 -17.81 8.03 -0.47
C GLY A 92 -18.47 6.90 0.31
N PRO A 93 -19.54 7.22 1.06
CA PRO A 93 -20.36 6.24 1.76
C PRO A 93 -21.34 5.52 0.82
N SER A 94 -21.93 4.44 1.32
CA SER A 94 -22.96 3.68 0.60
C SER A 94 -24.23 4.48 0.26
N VAL A 95 -24.49 5.57 1.00
CA VAL A 95 -25.63 6.46 0.74
C VAL A 95 -25.38 7.29 -0.52
N ALA A 96 -24.17 7.80 -0.71
CA ALA A 96 -23.78 8.53 -1.91
C ALA A 96 -23.84 7.63 -3.15
N ALA A 97 -23.45 6.36 -3.02
CA ALA A 97 -23.53 5.38 -4.11
C ALA A 97 -24.97 5.05 -4.56
N ARG A 98 -25.99 5.45 -3.79
CA ARG A 98 -27.42 5.31 -4.15
C ARG A 98 -28.01 6.58 -4.76
N ASN A 99 -27.27 7.68 -4.79
CA ASN A 99 -27.73 8.94 -5.36
C ASN A 99 -27.50 8.97 -6.87
N ILE A 100 -28.47 8.47 -7.62
CA ILE A 100 -28.43 8.36 -9.09
C ILE A 100 -28.16 9.70 -9.75
N SER A 101 -28.83 10.76 -9.30
CA SER A 101 -28.69 12.10 -9.88
C SER A 101 -27.28 12.66 -9.69
N ALA A 102 -26.68 12.45 -8.51
CA ALA A 102 -25.30 12.86 -8.26
C ALA A 102 -24.29 12.05 -9.12
N LEU A 103 -24.45 10.72 -9.17
CA LEU A 103 -23.59 9.84 -9.98
C LEU A 103 -23.64 10.20 -11.47
N GLN A 104 -24.84 10.49 -11.99
CA GLN A 104 -25.03 10.88 -13.38
C GLN A 104 -24.45 12.27 -13.67
N LYS A 105 -24.63 13.22 -12.75
CA LYS A 105 -24.06 14.58 -12.86
C LYS A 105 -22.54 14.54 -12.92
N GLU A 106 -21.91 13.76 -12.04
CA GLU A 106 -20.45 13.63 -12.03
C GLU A 106 -19.93 12.75 -13.18
N GLY A 107 -20.80 11.94 -13.80
CA GLY A 107 -20.45 11.07 -14.92
C GLY A 107 -19.66 9.83 -14.48
N ILE A 108 -20.03 9.24 -13.34
CA ILE A 108 -19.43 8.00 -12.84
C ILE A 108 -19.71 6.86 -13.82
N THR A 109 -18.67 6.10 -14.19
CA THR A 109 -18.74 4.98 -15.15
C THR A 109 -18.56 3.61 -14.49
N MET A 110 -18.09 3.56 -13.24
CA MET A 110 -18.02 2.34 -12.45
C MET A 110 -18.27 2.59 -10.96
N LEU A 111 -18.99 1.66 -10.34
CA LEU A 111 -19.12 1.51 -8.90
C LEU A 111 -18.24 0.36 -8.41
N LEU A 112 -17.28 0.66 -7.53
CA LEU A 112 -16.44 -0.35 -6.88
C LEU A 112 -16.79 -0.45 -5.39
N VAL A 113 -17.38 -1.57 -5.00
CA VAL A 113 -17.81 -1.81 -3.62
C VAL A 113 -16.75 -2.61 -2.87
N ILE A 114 -16.29 -2.09 -1.74
CA ILE A 114 -15.45 -2.84 -0.79
C ILE A 114 -16.31 -3.20 0.41
N ARG A 115 -16.59 -4.49 0.60
CA ARG A 115 -17.52 -4.96 1.64
C ARG A 115 -17.03 -6.19 2.37
N ASP A 116 -17.61 -6.39 3.55
CA ASP A 116 -17.40 -7.60 4.33
C ASP A 116 -17.99 -8.82 3.62
N THR A 117 -17.37 -10.00 3.73
CA THR A 117 -17.98 -11.24 3.24
C THR A 117 -19.30 -11.54 3.96
N VAL A 118 -19.44 -11.17 5.23
CA VAL A 118 -20.71 -11.29 5.97
C VAL A 118 -21.80 -10.40 5.35
N MET A 119 -21.44 -9.17 4.96
CA MET A 119 -22.36 -8.26 4.26
C MET A 119 -22.66 -8.74 2.84
N ALA A 120 -21.69 -9.35 2.16
CA ALA A 120 -21.84 -9.94 0.84
C ALA A 120 -22.85 -11.10 0.86
N GLN A 121 -22.76 -12.00 1.84
CA GLN A 121 -23.68 -13.14 2.02
C GLN A 121 -25.12 -12.68 2.23
N ALA A 122 -25.31 -11.58 2.95
CA ALA A 122 -26.61 -10.99 3.19
C ALA A 122 -27.11 -10.08 2.03
N LYS A 123 -26.34 -9.96 0.94
CA LYS A 123 -26.58 -9.03 -0.18
C LYS A 123 -26.78 -7.57 0.26
N PHE A 124 -26.28 -7.22 1.45
CA PHE A 124 -26.23 -5.84 1.89
C PHE A 124 -25.06 -5.14 1.21
N LEU A 125 -25.19 -3.83 1.00
CA LEU A 125 -24.17 -2.99 0.36
C LEU A 125 -23.82 -3.49 -1.07
N SER A 126 -24.73 -3.28 -2.03
CA SER A 126 -24.52 -3.54 -3.46
C SER A 126 -24.82 -2.29 -4.28
N GLY A 127 -24.00 -2.05 -5.31
CA GLY A 127 -24.20 -1.01 -6.31
C GLY A 127 -24.99 -1.49 -7.53
N ASP A 128 -25.28 -2.79 -7.65
CA ASP A 128 -25.68 -3.41 -8.92
C ASP A 128 -27.00 -2.87 -9.47
N LYS A 129 -27.98 -2.61 -8.59
CA LYS A 129 -29.27 -2.03 -8.98
C LYS A 129 -29.11 -0.62 -9.55
N VAL A 130 -28.28 0.19 -8.90
CA VAL A 130 -28.02 1.58 -9.31
C VAL A 130 -27.20 1.60 -10.60
N ALA A 131 -26.20 0.72 -10.68
CA ALA A 131 -25.37 0.57 -11.86
C ALA A 131 -26.19 0.14 -13.08
N ALA A 132 -27.09 -0.84 -12.92
CA ALA A 132 -28.00 -1.26 -13.98
C ALA A 132 -28.94 -0.13 -14.45
N GLN A 133 -29.39 0.73 -13.53
CA GLN A 133 -30.23 1.89 -13.88
C GLN A 133 -29.47 2.98 -14.64
N LEU A 134 -28.18 3.17 -14.33
CA LEU A 134 -27.31 4.14 -14.99
C LEU A 134 -26.62 3.59 -16.25
N GLY A 135 -26.68 2.27 -16.47
CA GLY A 135 -25.95 1.60 -17.55
C GLY A 135 -24.43 1.61 -17.35
N ILE A 136 -23.98 1.55 -16.09
CA ILE A 136 -22.55 1.62 -15.71
C ILE A 136 -22.09 0.28 -15.13
N GLU A 137 -20.77 0.10 -14.99
CA GLU A 137 -20.18 -1.12 -14.46
C GLU A 137 -20.29 -1.16 -12.92
N SER A 138 -20.51 -2.33 -12.34
CA SER A 138 -20.48 -2.54 -10.88
C SER A 138 -19.60 -3.73 -10.58
N THR A 139 -18.61 -3.53 -9.71
CA THR A 139 -17.68 -4.57 -9.28
C THR A 139 -17.61 -4.60 -7.77
N THR A 140 -17.50 -5.80 -7.21
CA THR A 140 -17.41 -6.02 -5.77
C THR A 140 -16.09 -6.67 -5.41
N VAL A 141 -15.47 -6.18 -4.34
CA VAL A 141 -14.31 -6.80 -3.70
C VAL A 141 -14.72 -7.15 -2.28
N ASP A 142 -14.94 -8.45 -2.07
CA ASP A 142 -15.33 -8.99 -0.78
C ASP A 142 -14.06 -9.29 0.05
N VAL A 143 -14.07 -8.86 1.30
CA VAL A 143 -12.98 -9.06 2.27
C VAL A 143 -13.56 -9.61 3.58
N SER A 144 -13.02 -10.73 4.06
CA SER A 144 -13.46 -11.38 5.31
C SER A 144 -12.87 -10.75 6.58
N GLY A 145 -12.02 -9.73 6.42
CA GLY A 145 -11.42 -8.97 7.51
C GLY A 145 -10.23 -8.15 7.04
N GLN A 146 -9.56 -7.51 8.00
CA GLN A 146 -8.39 -6.64 7.79
C GLN A 146 -7.24 -7.38 7.09
N GLN A 147 -6.98 -8.63 7.47
CA GLN A 147 -5.89 -9.43 6.86
C GLN A 147 -6.15 -9.77 5.39
N GLU A 148 -7.41 -9.90 4.96
CA GLU A 148 -7.72 -10.12 3.55
C GLU A 148 -7.71 -8.80 2.74
N LEU A 149 -7.82 -7.66 3.42
CA LEU A 149 -7.81 -6.34 2.78
C LEU A 149 -6.48 -6.05 2.06
N ILE A 150 -5.34 -6.44 2.62
CA ILE A 150 -4.04 -6.27 1.94
C ILE A 150 -3.96 -7.08 0.64
N ALA A 151 -4.50 -8.31 0.64
CA ALA A 151 -4.60 -9.14 -0.55
C ALA A 151 -5.64 -8.62 -1.56
N ALA A 152 -6.54 -7.74 -1.12
CA ALA A 152 -7.51 -7.08 -1.97
C ALA A 152 -6.93 -5.85 -2.69
N PHE A 153 -5.87 -5.20 -2.18
CA PHE A 153 -5.30 -4.01 -2.81
C PHE A 153 -4.90 -4.23 -4.28
N PRO A 154 -4.08 -5.24 -4.64
CA PRO A 154 -3.72 -5.45 -6.04
C PRO A 154 -4.94 -5.72 -6.93
N ARG A 155 -5.92 -6.46 -6.41
CA ARG A 155 -7.15 -6.79 -7.14
C ARG A 155 -7.98 -5.53 -7.42
N ALA A 156 -8.20 -4.71 -6.40
CA ALA A 156 -8.97 -3.49 -6.52
C ALA A 156 -8.28 -2.47 -7.45
N ILE A 157 -6.97 -2.29 -7.31
CA ILE A 157 -6.17 -1.39 -8.15
C ILE A 157 -6.22 -1.84 -9.62
N LYS A 158 -6.08 -3.15 -9.87
CA LYS A 158 -6.22 -3.72 -11.22
C LYS A 158 -7.60 -3.45 -11.81
N VAL A 159 -8.68 -3.65 -11.05
CA VAL A 159 -10.06 -3.37 -11.51
C VAL A 159 -10.22 -1.89 -11.89
N ILE A 160 -9.72 -0.97 -11.07
CA ILE A 160 -9.75 0.47 -11.35
C ILE A 160 -8.99 0.75 -12.65
N ASN A 161 -7.74 0.28 -12.75
CA ASN A 161 -6.87 0.53 -13.90
C ASN A 161 -7.46 -0.02 -15.20
N ASP A 162 -7.89 -1.28 -15.19
CA ASP A 162 -8.48 -1.96 -16.34
C ASP A 162 -9.72 -1.20 -16.84
N HIS A 163 -10.58 -0.73 -15.93
CA HIS A 163 -11.76 0.04 -16.29
C HIS A 163 -11.41 1.39 -16.92
N LEU A 164 -10.51 2.16 -16.31
CA LEU A 164 -10.07 3.46 -16.82
C LEU A 164 -9.48 3.32 -18.24
N ILE A 165 -8.60 2.34 -18.44
CA ILE A 165 -8.00 2.03 -19.74
C ILE A 165 -9.08 1.57 -20.73
N SER A 166 -10.01 0.71 -20.32
CA SER A 166 -11.09 0.20 -21.17
C SER A 166 -11.98 1.32 -21.68
N VAL A 167 -12.42 2.24 -20.81
CA VAL A 167 -13.27 3.37 -21.18
C VAL A 167 -12.52 4.34 -22.10
N TYR A 168 -11.26 4.63 -21.79
CA TYR A 168 -10.45 5.53 -22.62
C TYR A 168 -10.26 4.99 -24.03
N ARG A 169 -9.94 3.69 -24.17
CA ARG A 169 -9.77 3.05 -25.48
C ARG A 169 -11.09 2.88 -26.23
N LYS A 170 -12.18 2.48 -25.56
CA LYS A 170 -13.53 2.35 -26.18
C LYS A 170 -14.09 3.67 -26.67
N SER A 171 -13.70 4.78 -26.05
CA SER A 171 -14.17 6.12 -26.40
C SER A 171 -13.31 6.82 -27.45
N ASP A 172 -12.43 6.10 -28.14
CA ASP A 172 -11.50 6.68 -29.12
C ASP A 172 -10.62 7.78 -28.51
N MET A 173 -10.19 7.59 -27.25
CA MET A 173 -9.37 8.53 -26.48
C MET A 173 -10.03 9.87 -26.18
N ARG A 174 -11.37 9.94 -26.22
CA ARG A 174 -12.13 11.19 -26.01
C ARG A 174 -12.75 11.31 -24.63
N LYS A 175 -12.93 10.19 -23.92
CA LYS A 175 -13.59 10.18 -22.61
C LYS A 175 -12.78 9.35 -21.61
N TRP A 176 -12.65 9.90 -20.42
CA TRP A 176 -12.05 9.22 -19.28
C TRP A 176 -13.11 8.51 -18.48
N GLY A 177 -12.81 7.29 -18.03
CA GLY A 177 -13.62 6.62 -17.01
C GLY A 177 -13.58 7.38 -15.69
N LYS A 178 -14.61 7.23 -14.88
CA LYS A 178 -14.68 7.72 -13.51
C LYS A 178 -15.17 6.61 -12.59
N VAL A 179 -14.38 6.26 -11.59
CA VAL A 179 -14.68 5.19 -10.65
C VAL A 179 -15.07 5.79 -9.31
N MET A 180 -16.17 5.33 -8.74
CA MET A 180 -16.52 5.60 -7.35
C MET A 180 -16.26 4.37 -6.50
N VAL A 181 -15.32 4.49 -5.55
CA VAL A 181 -15.02 3.47 -4.55
C VAL A 181 -15.78 3.79 -3.28
N PHE A 182 -16.53 2.81 -2.76
CA PHE A 182 -17.28 3.00 -1.53
C PHE A 182 -17.33 1.75 -0.66
N CYS A 183 -17.50 1.98 0.63
CA CYS A 183 -17.91 0.97 1.60
C CYS A 183 -19.17 1.46 2.33
N GLU A 184 -19.44 0.97 3.54
CA GLU A 184 -20.60 1.41 4.32
C GLU A 184 -20.55 2.91 4.64
N SER A 185 -19.48 3.34 5.34
CA SER A 185 -19.26 4.70 5.82
C SER A 185 -18.40 5.57 4.89
N GLY A 186 -17.61 4.95 4.00
CA GLY A 186 -16.65 5.65 3.15
C GLY A 186 -15.40 6.15 3.88
N ASN A 187 -15.13 5.68 5.11
CA ASN A 187 -14.08 6.24 5.97
C ASN A 187 -12.91 5.28 6.24
N GLU A 188 -13.14 3.98 6.11
CA GLU A 188 -12.19 2.92 6.50
C GLU A 188 -11.78 2.10 5.27
N ARG A 189 -12.37 0.90 5.05
CA ARG A 189 -12.00 -0.05 3.98
C ARG A 189 -11.84 0.57 2.59
N SER A 190 -12.82 1.35 2.12
CA SER A 190 -12.73 2.01 0.82
C SER A 190 -11.64 3.09 0.79
N ALA A 191 -11.44 3.82 1.90
CA ALA A 191 -10.38 4.79 2.02
C ALA A 191 -8.99 4.12 2.02
N SER A 192 -8.84 2.95 2.65
CA SER A 192 -7.61 2.16 2.58
C SER A 192 -7.30 1.68 1.16
N VAL A 193 -8.30 1.22 0.41
CA VAL A 193 -8.11 0.84 -1.01
C VAL A 193 -7.68 2.05 -1.85
N VAL A 194 -8.30 3.21 -1.64
CA VAL A 194 -7.93 4.45 -2.34
C VAL A 194 -6.52 4.93 -1.95
N ALA A 195 -6.13 4.79 -0.67
CA ALA A 195 -4.77 5.09 -0.21
C ALA A 195 -3.75 4.15 -0.88
N ALA A 196 -4.02 2.85 -0.89
CA ALA A 196 -3.17 1.87 -1.57
C ALA A 196 -3.03 2.15 -3.07
N TYR A 197 -4.11 2.58 -3.73
CA TYR A 197 -4.10 3.02 -5.12
C TYR A 197 -3.18 4.22 -5.32
N ILE A 198 -3.31 5.27 -4.49
CA ILE A 198 -2.47 6.47 -4.60
C ILE A 198 -1.00 6.13 -4.37
N MET A 199 -0.70 5.33 -3.33
CA MET A 199 0.65 4.87 -3.03
C MET A 199 1.27 4.11 -4.20
N GLN A 200 0.52 3.17 -4.79
CA GLN A 200 1.01 2.40 -5.93
C GLN A 200 1.17 3.29 -7.18
N MET A 201 0.15 4.04 -7.57
CA MET A 201 0.13 4.75 -8.87
C MET A 201 0.96 6.03 -8.90
N HIS A 202 1.14 6.68 -7.75
CA HIS A 202 1.90 7.93 -7.63
C HIS A 202 3.21 7.78 -6.86
N ASN A 203 3.57 6.57 -6.41
CA ASN A 203 4.81 6.28 -5.65
C ASN A 203 5.01 7.27 -4.48
N VAL A 204 3.97 7.45 -3.68
CA VAL A 204 4.01 8.27 -2.46
C VAL A 204 3.92 7.38 -1.22
N GLU A 205 4.46 7.86 -0.11
CA GLU A 205 4.45 7.10 1.13
C GLU A 205 3.08 7.13 1.81
N LEU A 206 2.91 6.26 2.81
CA LEU A 206 1.68 6.13 3.60
C LEU A 206 1.16 7.46 4.12
N VAL A 207 2.04 8.25 4.75
CA VAL A 207 1.64 9.51 5.40
C VAL A 207 1.14 10.52 4.37
N GLU A 208 1.85 10.66 3.26
CA GLU A 208 1.51 11.57 2.16
C GLU A 208 0.17 11.18 1.52
N ALA A 209 -0.04 9.88 1.26
CA ALA A 209 -1.28 9.37 0.70
C ALA A 209 -2.49 9.64 1.62
N ILE A 210 -2.34 9.42 2.94
CA ILE A 210 -3.41 9.70 3.91
C ILE A 210 -3.71 11.20 3.96
N GLN A 211 -2.67 12.04 4.04
CA GLN A 211 -2.83 13.51 4.05
C GLN A 211 -3.52 14.01 2.78
N TYR A 212 -3.14 13.48 1.61
CA TYR A 212 -3.77 13.82 0.34
C TYR A 212 -5.25 13.49 0.35
N ILE A 213 -5.65 12.28 0.78
CA ILE A 213 -7.07 11.91 0.86
C ILE A 213 -7.80 12.78 1.90
N GLN A 214 -7.19 13.06 3.05
CA GLN A 214 -7.77 13.91 4.09
C GLN A 214 -8.03 15.34 3.60
N SER A 215 -7.18 15.87 2.71
CA SER A 215 -7.39 17.19 2.11
C SER A 215 -8.68 17.29 1.29
N GLN A 216 -9.10 16.17 0.68
CA GLN A 216 -10.30 16.09 -0.18
C GLN A 216 -11.52 15.59 0.59
N ARG A 217 -11.34 14.58 1.45
CA ARG A 217 -12.36 14.02 2.34
C ARG A 217 -11.84 13.98 3.77
N PHE A 218 -12.03 15.08 4.48
CA PHE A 218 -11.53 15.28 5.85
C PHE A 218 -11.99 14.19 6.83
N CYS A 219 -13.18 13.62 6.64
CA CYS A 219 -13.76 12.66 7.56
C CYS A 219 -13.27 11.21 7.41
N ILE A 220 -12.22 10.94 6.64
CA ILE A 220 -11.62 9.59 6.66
C ILE A 220 -11.06 9.29 8.05
N ALA A 221 -11.20 8.04 8.48
CA ALA A 221 -10.85 7.63 9.84
C ALA A 221 -10.18 6.26 9.78
N LEU A 222 -8.85 6.26 9.56
CA LEU A 222 -8.06 5.04 9.55
C LEU A 222 -7.54 4.76 10.96
N ASN A 223 -8.01 3.66 11.56
CA ASN A 223 -7.43 3.15 12.79
C ASN A 223 -5.98 2.62 12.56
N ASP A 224 -5.28 2.27 13.63
CA ASP A 224 -3.89 1.82 13.52
C ASP A 224 -3.75 0.50 12.77
N GLU A 225 -4.77 -0.36 12.76
CA GLU A 225 -4.75 -1.59 11.97
C GLU A 225 -4.72 -1.28 10.46
N HIS A 226 -5.57 -0.36 9.99
CA HIS A 226 -5.57 0.07 8.59
C HIS A 226 -4.25 0.75 8.21
N LYS A 227 -3.69 1.59 9.09
CA LYS A 227 -2.38 2.21 8.84
C LYS A 227 -1.26 1.18 8.77
N ASN A 228 -1.23 0.19 9.67
CA ASN A 228 -0.24 -0.88 9.65
C ASN A 228 -0.37 -1.74 8.39
N LEU A 229 -1.59 -2.04 7.91
CA LEU A 229 -1.79 -2.73 6.64
C LEU A 229 -1.24 -1.93 5.46
N LEU A 230 -1.48 -0.63 5.41
CA LEU A 230 -0.94 0.22 4.36
C LEU A 230 0.59 0.38 4.47
N TYR A 231 1.14 0.37 5.68
CA TYR A 231 2.58 0.34 5.88
C TYR A 231 3.21 -0.97 5.37
N SER A 232 2.57 -2.11 5.63
CA SER A 232 2.97 -3.39 5.02
C SER A 232 2.86 -3.34 3.50
N TRP A 233 1.82 -2.70 2.96
CA TRP A 233 1.68 -2.48 1.52
C TRP A 233 2.82 -1.62 0.95
N GLN A 234 3.22 -0.54 1.62
CA GLN A 234 4.37 0.28 1.23
C GLN A 234 5.64 -0.57 1.12
N GLN A 235 5.92 -1.40 2.14
CA GLN A 235 7.09 -2.29 2.13
C GLN A 235 7.04 -3.30 0.97
N LEU A 236 5.84 -3.80 0.63
CA LEU A 236 5.67 -4.69 -0.53
C LEU A 236 5.98 -3.96 -1.85
N LEU A 237 5.55 -2.70 -2.01
CA LEU A 237 5.86 -1.89 -3.18
C LEU A 237 7.38 -1.62 -3.29
N GLU A 238 8.02 -1.24 -2.17
CA GLU A 238 9.47 -1.02 -2.14
C GLU A 238 10.26 -2.29 -2.50
N ALA A 239 9.86 -3.44 -1.95
CA ALA A 239 10.48 -4.72 -2.27
C ALA A 239 10.32 -5.09 -3.75
N ARG A 240 9.13 -4.89 -4.33
CA ARG A 240 8.88 -5.13 -5.77
C ARG A 240 9.77 -4.25 -6.64
N ARG A 241 9.94 -2.97 -6.27
CA ARG A 241 10.82 -2.04 -6.97
C ARG A 241 12.28 -2.49 -6.92
N HIS A 242 12.77 -2.91 -5.76
CA HIS A 242 14.14 -3.44 -5.63
C HIS A 242 14.37 -4.69 -6.49
N VAL A 243 13.39 -5.60 -6.55
CA VAL A 243 13.46 -6.79 -7.42
C VAL A 243 13.48 -6.40 -8.90
N SER A 244 12.62 -5.47 -9.33
CA SER A 244 12.56 -4.99 -10.72
C SER A 244 13.88 -4.33 -11.16
N GLN A 245 14.47 -3.50 -10.29
CA GLN A 245 15.78 -2.88 -10.53
C GLN A 245 16.90 -3.91 -10.64
N ALA A 246 16.91 -4.93 -9.76
CA ALA A 246 17.88 -6.01 -9.81
C ALA A 246 17.75 -6.88 -11.07
N GLN A 247 16.53 -7.14 -11.55
CA GLN A 247 16.31 -7.88 -12.80
C GLN A 247 16.85 -7.11 -14.02
N THR A 248 16.65 -5.80 -14.05
CA THR A 248 17.10 -4.94 -15.15
C THR A 248 18.64 -4.85 -15.20
N SER A 249 19.31 -4.75 -14.05
CA SER A 249 20.78 -4.72 -13.99
C SER A 249 21.42 -6.05 -14.42
N VAL A 250 20.78 -7.19 -14.11
CA VAL A 250 21.22 -8.52 -14.59
C VAL A 250 21.06 -8.66 -16.10
N GLN A 251 19.96 -8.19 -16.70
CA GLN A 251 19.77 -8.19 -18.16
C GLN A 251 20.76 -7.30 -18.90
N GLN A 252 21.09 -6.12 -18.37
CA GLN A 252 22.10 -5.22 -18.96
C GLN A 252 23.51 -5.84 -18.92
N SER A 253 23.83 -6.57 -17.84
CA SER A 253 25.11 -7.28 -17.70
C SER A 253 25.23 -8.49 -18.65
N ALA A 254 24.12 -9.16 -18.96
CA ALA A 254 24.10 -10.29 -19.90
C ALA A 254 24.24 -9.86 -21.37
N THR A 255 23.89 -8.62 -21.72
CA THR A 255 23.94 -8.12 -23.11
C THR A 255 25.34 -7.63 -23.50
N THR A 256 26.22 -7.36 -22.52
CA THR A 256 27.59 -6.86 -22.77
C THR A 256 28.63 -7.99 -22.93
N HIS A 257 28.23 -9.26 -22.77
CA HIS A 257 29.13 -10.42 -22.89
C HIS A 257 28.72 -11.37 -24.03
N THR A 258 28.59 -10.86 -25.26
CA THR A 258 28.71 -11.68 -26.48
C THR A 258 30.13 -11.70 -27.02
N LEU A 259 31.12 -11.98 -26.15
CA LEU A 259 32.42 -12.47 -26.58
C LEU A 259 32.87 -13.60 -25.64
N THR A 260 32.81 -14.80 -26.19
CA THR A 260 33.36 -16.09 -25.72
C THR A 260 32.66 -16.78 -24.54
N PRO A 261 32.17 -18.02 -24.72
CA PRO A 261 31.75 -18.83 -23.60
C PRO A 261 33.01 -19.34 -22.89
N LYS A 262 33.40 -18.72 -21.78
CA LYS A 262 34.24 -19.43 -20.80
C LYS A 262 33.36 -20.47 -20.14
N CYS A 263 33.41 -21.67 -20.70
CA CYS A 263 33.06 -22.92 -20.03
C CYS A 263 33.53 -22.83 -18.58
N LYS A 264 32.64 -23.11 -17.62
CA LYS A 264 33.00 -23.36 -16.22
C LYS A 264 34.12 -24.40 -16.24
N ARG A 265 35.37 -23.94 -16.01
CA ARG A 265 36.51 -24.84 -15.81
C ARG A 265 36.15 -25.71 -14.62
N GLY A 266 35.92 -26.99 -14.91
CA GLY A 266 35.86 -28.02 -13.89
C GLY A 266 37.15 -27.98 -13.09
N ARG A 267 37.05 -28.33 -11.81
CA ARG A 267 38.11 -28.43 -10.82
C ARG A 267 39.13 -29.52 -11.19
N ARG A 268 39.86 -29.33 -12.29
CA ARG A 268 41.02 -30.08 -12.79
C ARG A 268 41.72 -29.10 -13.75
N ASP A 269 43.04 -28.97 -13.64
CA ASP A 269 43.91 -28.01 -14.36
C ASP A 269 44.29 -26.76 -13.55
N LEU A 270 45.01 -27.00 -12.45
CA LEU A 270 46.09 -26.13 -11.97
C LEU A 270 47.17 -27.04 -11.39
N ASP A 271 47.98 -27.62 -12.29
CA ASP A 271 49.31 -28.12 -11.95
C ASP A 271 50.31 -26.99 -12.22
N ASP A 272 51.28 -26.89 -11.31
CA ASP A 272 52.60 -26.29 -11.41
C ASP A 272 52.74 -24.76 -11.34
N GLU A 273 52.72 -24.21 -10.11
CA GLU A 273 53.80 -23.31 -9.64
C GLU A 273 53.99 -23.53 -8.12
N ASP A 274 55.05 -24.28 -7.77
CA ASP A 274 55.51 -24.55 -6.41
C ASP A 274 55.92 -23.24 -5.70
N MET A 275 55.05 -22.74 -4.82
CA MET A 275 55.41 -21.80 -3.76
C MET A 275 55.20 -22.53 -2.43
N ASP A 276 56.30 -22.94 -1.81
CA ASP A 276 56.34 -23.48 -0.44
C ASP A 276 55.68 -22.49 0.54
N MET A 277 54.39 -22.70 0.81
CA MET A 277 53.67 -22.04 1.90
C MET A 277 53.50 -23.05 3.02
N ASP A 278 54.38 -22.93 4.01
CA ASP A 278 54.37 -23.65 5.28
C ASP A 278 53.03 -23.39 6.02
N PRO A 279 52.19 -24.41 6.26
CA PRO A 279 50.88 -24.21 6.87
C PRO A 279 51.01 -24.27 8.39
N ASP A 280 51.38 -23.15 9.01
CA ASP A 280 51.33 -23.02 10.46
C ASP A 280 49.86 -22.93 10.90
N ARG A 281 49.30 -24.09 11.26
CA ARG A 281 47.90 -24.31 11.68
C ARG A 281 47.54 -23.73 13.05
N ALA A 282 48.40 -22.89 13.63
CA ALA A 282 48.27 -22.41 15.00
C ALA A 282 47.38 -21.16 15.16
N ASP A 283 47.03 -20.44 14.09
CA ASP A 283 46.38 -19.13 14.21
C ASP A 283 44.84 -19.18 14.28
N ASP A 284 44.22 -20.29 13.89
CA ASP A 284 42.75 -20.41 13.82
C ASP A 284 42.10 -20.89 15.14
N GLU A 285 42.88 -21.48 16.05
CA GLU A 285 42.40 -21.98 17.35
C GLU A 285 42.26 -20.87 18.41
N ALA A 286 43.11 -19.84 18.37
CA ALA A 286 43.04 -18.71 19.31
C ALA A 286 41.75 -17.87 19.20
N ARG A 287 41.02 -18.00 18.09
CA ARG A 287 39.75 -17.28 17.86
C ARG A 287 38.61 -17.79 18.76
N PHE A 288 38.69 -19.01 19.27
CA PHE A 288 37.58 -19.69 19.94
C PHE A 288 37.81 -19.96 21.43
N GLU A 289 38.98 -19.62 21.97
CA GLU A 289 39.23 -19.73 23.41
C GLU A 289 38.44 -18.68 24.20
N GLY A 290 37.71 -19.12 25.24
CA GLY A 290 37.00 -18.24 26.17
C GLY A 290 35.50 -18.03 25.93
N ARG A 291 34.89 -18.63 24.89
CA ARG A 291 33.43 -18.62 24.73
C ARG A 291 32.80 -19.67 25.64
N ALA A 292 32.25 -19.25 26.77
CA ALA A 292 31.31 -20.08 27.54
C ALA A 292 30.14 -20.49 26.63
N ALA A 293 29.74 -21.76 26.70
CA ALA A 293 28.65 -22.32 25.90
C ALA A 293 27.33 -21.59 26.20
N PHE A 294 27.02 -20.57 25.40
CA PHE A 294 25.75 -19.87 25.47
C PHE A 294 24.65 -20.83 24.98
N LYS A 295 23.91 -21.42 25.92
CA LYS A 295 22.69 -22.18 25.66
C LYS A 295 21.49 -21.28 25.94
N PRO A 296 20.84 -20.70 24.93
CA PRO A 296 19.77 -19.72 25.14
C PRO A 296 18.46 -20.32 25.66
N PHE A 297 18.31 -21.65 25.74
CA PHE A 297 17.09 -22.28 26.23
C PHE A 297 17.44 -23.47 27.13
N LEU A 298 16.96 -23.43 28.37
CA LEU A 298 17.02 -24.54 29.34
C LEU A 298 16.05 -25.64 28.87
N SER A 299 16.52 -26.89 28.91
CA SER A 299 15.69 -28.10 28.80
C SER A 299 14.94 -28.37 30.09
#